data_AF-A0AAX2M8J2-F1
#
_entry.id   AF-A0AAX2M8J2-F1
#
_cell.length_a   1.000
_cell.length_b   1.000
_cell.length_c   1.000
_cell.angle_alpha   90.00
_cell.angle_beta   90.00
_cell.angle_gamma   90.00
#
_symmetry.space_group_name_H-M   'P 1'
#
loop_
_entity.id
_entity.type
_entity.pdbx_description
1 polymer ?
#
loop_
_entity_poly.entity_id
_entity_poly.type
_entity_poly.pdbx_seq_one_letter_code
_entity_poly.pdbx_strand_id
1 'polypeptide(L)'
;MSGAGRGLILKPTADLGENWLKCIYPRDANSAWGEGGNYHRDHANFLCSDAATQMSQADLSSCSRVLGIRAGAAAAQWTAAFLAKYPYRRNGEEALRQCSLSVHDASQFEAAIQVSATNLKASDDPWNELIVKPWQAADIPEIEAFFWSANSEGLFYDDDFLKAKEMAKKYVSPDGKPVPVVKVNLHANVVSLP
;
A
#
# COMPACT_ATOMS: atom_id res chain seq x y z
N MET A 1 -17.28 7.41 6.18
CA MET A 1 -16.66 7.45 7.52
C MET A 1 -15.16 7.27 7.30
N SER A 2 -14.44 8.36 7.12
CA SER A 2 -12.97 8.36 7.00
C SER A 2 -12.40 8.16 8.40
N GLY A 3 -12.29 6.90 8.81
CA GLY A 3 -11.82 6.54 10.15
C GLY A 3 -10.38 7.00 10.36
N ALA A 4 -10.08 7.50 11.55
CA ALA A 4 -8.72 7.55 12.02
C ALA A 4 -8.04 6.18 11.81
N GLY A 5 -6.78 6.23 11.37
CA GLY A 5 -6.01 5.07 11.01
C GLY A 5 -5.23 4.55 12.21
N ARG A 6 -5.07 3.24 12.30
CA ARG A 6 -4.06 2.61 13.14
C ARG A 6 -3.40 1.51 12.32
N GLY A 7 -2.14 1.25 12.60
CA GLY A 7 -1.40 0.24 11.86
C GLY A 7 -0.02 0.04 12.41
N LEU A 8 0.82 -0.52 11.56
CA LEU A 8 2.23 -0.78 11.84
C LEU A 8 3.10 -0.09 10.79
N ILE A 9 4.31 0.26 11.19
CA ILE A 9 5.38 0.74 10.33
C ILE A 9 6.40 -0.39 10.25
N LEU A 10 6.58 -0.94 9.06
CA LEU A 10 7.62 -1.93 8.81
C LEU A 10 8.94 -1.22 8.57
N LYS A 11 10.02 -1.74 9.14
CA LYS A 11 11.36 -1.23 8.89
C LYS A 11 11.75 -1.49 7.43
N PRO A 12 12.27 -0.48 6.70
CA PRO A 12 12.61 -0.63 5.29
C PRO A 12 13.93 -1.40 5.13
N THR A 13 13.86 -2.73 5.20
CA THR A 13 14.99 -3.63 4.95
C THR A 13 14.96 -4.17 3.52
N ALA A 14 16.11 -4.62 2.99
CA ALA A 14 16.14 -5.32 1.71
C ALA A 14 15.28 -6.60 1.75
N ASP A 15 15.32 -7.32 2.88
CA ASP A 15 14.48 -8.51 3.13
C ASP A 15 12.98 -8.19 3.00
N LEU A 16 12.52 -7.05 3.52
CA LEU A 16 11.14 -6.60 3.35
C LEU A 16 10.77 -6.54 1.86
N GLY A 17 11.58 -5.85 1.06
CA GLY A 17 11.34 -5.68 -0.37
C GLY A 17 11.38 -7.00 -1.16
N GLU A 18 12.33 -7.87 -0.85
CA GLU A 18 12.55 -9.13 -1.60
C GLU A 18 11.55 -10.22 -1.20
N ASN A 19 11.27 -10.36 0.10
CA ASN A 19 10.57 -11.52 0.62
C ASN A 19 9.12 -11.23 1.00
N TRP A 20 8.76 -9.99 1.33
CA TRP A 20 7.46 -9.69 1.93
C TRP A 20 6.52 -8.90 1.05
N LEU A 21 7.03 -8.02 0.19
CA LEU A 21 6.17 -7.26 -0.72
C LEU A 21 5.79 -8.11 -1.93
N LYS A 22 4.54 -8.04 -2.39
CA LYS A 22 4.06 -8.74 -3.59
C LYS A 22 3.87 -7.82 -4.78
N CYS A 23 3.13 -6.74 -4.60
CA CYS A 23 2.88 -5.71 -5.60
C CYS A 23 2.31 -4.46 -4.93
N ILE A 24 2.32 -3.35 -5.66
CA ILE A 24 1.80 -2.06 -5.21
C ILE A 24 0.78 -1.52 -6.20
N TYR A 25 -0.38 -1.13 -5.70
CA TYR A 25 -1.40 -0.40 -6.45
C TYR A 25 -1.21 1.09 -6.23
N PRO A 26 -1.06 1.91 -7.28
CA PRO A 26 -0.85 3.35 -7.11
C PRO A 26 -2.00 4.12 -6.47
N ARG A 27 -3.23 3.59 -6.53
CA ARG A 27 -4.43 4.12 -5.85
C ARG A 27 -5.09 3.03 -5.02
N ASP A 28 -6.13 3.40 -4.29
CA ASP A 28 -6.99 2.41 -3.64
C ASP A 28 -7.58 1.40 -4.65
N ALA A 29 -7.14 0.15 -4.60
CA ALA A 29 -7.70 -0.96 -5.38
C ALA A 29 -8.72 -1.78 -4.56
N ASN A 30 -9.08 -1.28 -3.37
CA ASN A 30 -10.05 -1.84 -2.45
C ASN A 30 -9.78 -3.31 -2.13
N SER A 31 -8.49 -3.65 -1.97
CA SER A 31 -7.92 -5.01 -1.96
C SER A 31 -8.60 -5.97 -0.98
N ALA A 32 -9.09 -5.45 0.15
CA ALA A 32 -9.58 -6.22 1.30
C ALA A 32 -11.01 -6.80 1.20
N TRP A 33 -11.86 -6.35 0.28
CA TRP A 33 -13.32 -6.64 0.31
C TRP A 33 -13.80 -7.69 -0.69
N GLY A 34 -12.93 -8.65 -0.97
CA GLY A 34 -12.99 -9.51 -2.15
C GLY A 34 -14.16 -10.50 -2.30
N GLU A 35 -14.94 -10.81 -1.26
CA GLU A 35 -15.90 -11.94 -1.34
C GLU A 35 -17.39 -11.56 -1.32
N GLY A 36 -17.76 -10.27 -1.32
CA GLY A 36 -19.18 -9.90 -1.24
C GLY A 36 -19.61 -8.55 -1.80
N GLY A 37 -18.67 -7.74 -2.32
CA GLY A 37 -19.01 -6.49 -3.01
C GLY A 37 -19.07 -6.70 -4.52
N ASN A 38 -20.01 -6.05 -5.21
CA ASN A 38 -20.10 -5.98 -6.68
C ASN A 38 -18.91 -5.24 -7.34
N TYR A 39 -17.68 -5.48 -6.88
CA TYR A 39 -16.49 -4.80 -7.38
C TYR A 39 -15.84 -5.66 -8.46
N HIS A 40 -16.01 -5.20 -9.70
CA HIS A 40 -15.52 -5.76 -10.95
C HIS A 40 -13.98 -5.74 -11.07
N ARG A 41 -13.26 -6.36 -10.13
CA ARG A 41 -11.89 -6.77 -10.45
C ARG A 41 -11.99 -7.90 -11.46
N ASP A 42 -11.22 -7.80 -12.53
CA ASP A 42 -10.99 -8.98 -13.36
C ASP A 42 -10.41 -10.05 -12.43
N HIS A 43 -10.99 -11.25 -12.44
CA HIS A 43 -10.56 -12.39 -11.62
C HIS A 43 -9.04 -12.64 -11.77
N ALA A 44 -8.49 -12.19 -12.90
CA ALA A 44 -7.07 -12.17 -13.24
C ALA A 44 -6.17 -11.25 -12.39
N ASN A 45 -6.69 -10.36 -11.53
CA ASN A 45 -5.87 -9.37 -10.78
C ASN A 45 -6.15 -9.37 -9.26
N PHE A 46 -6.72 -10.45 -8.74
CA PHE A 46 -7.09 -10.53 -7.34
C PHE A 46 -5.84 -10.64 -6.44
N LEU A 47 -5.56 -9.59 -5.66
CA LEU A 47 -4.42 -9.50 -4.74
C LEU A 47 -3.03 -9.50 -5.42
N CYS A 48 -2.94 -9.00 -6.66
CA CYS A 48 -1.83 -8.97 -7.65
C CYS A 48 -2.22 -9.74 -8.94
N SER A 49 -1.37 -9.75 -9.96
CA SER A 49 -1.59 -10.47 -11.23
C SER A 49 -1.85 -11.96 -11.04
N ASP A 50 -2.57 -12.53 -12.00
CA ASP A 50 -2.65 -13.97 -12.21
C ASP A 50 -1.52 -14.51 -13.08
N ALA A 51 -1.50 -15.84 -13.23
CA ALA A 51 -0.51 -16.54 -14.05
C ALA A 51 -0.52 -16.12 -15.53
N ALA A 52 -1.61 -15.53 -16.03
CA ALA A 52 -1.74 -15.07 -17.41
C ALA A 52 -1.21 -13.64 -17.61
N THR A 53 -1.18 -12.81 -16.56
CA THR A 53 -0.87 -11.38 -16.64
C THR A 53 0.44 -10.99 -15.96
N GLN A 54 0.99 -11.85 -15.09
CA GLN A 54 2.27 -11.63 -14.43
C GLN A 54 3.43 -11.58 -15.44
N MET A 55 4.38 -10.66 -15.20
CA MET A 55 5.63 -10.64 -15.97
C MET A 55 6.55 -11.82 -15.65
N SER A 56 6.55 -12.24 -14.38
CA SER A 56 7.32 -13.40 -13.91
C SER A 56 6.68 -14.00 -12.66
N GLN A 57 7.04 -15.23 -12.30
CA GLN A 57 6.59 -15.82 -11.03
C GLN A 57 7.16 -15.11 -9.79
N ALA A 58 8.28 -14.38 -9.95
CA ALA A 58 8.89 -13.60 -8.88
C ALA A 58 8.26 -12.20 -8.74
N ASP A 59 7.57 -11.71 -9.78
CA ASP A 59 6.97 -10.39 -9.82
C ASP A 59 5.54 -10.48 -10.35
N LEU A 60 4.62 -10.47 -9.41
CA LEU A 60 3.19 -10.64 -9.65
C LEU A 60 2.52 -9.33 -10.11
N SER A 61 3.22 -8.37 -10.69
CA SER A 61 2.63 -7.12 -11.22
C SER A 61 2.06 -7.26 -12.64
N SER A 62 0.93 -6.58 -12.91
CA SER A 62 0.16 -6.75 -14.17
C SER A 62 0.27 -5.55 -15.10
N CYS A 63 0.81 -4.43 -14.62
CA CYS A 63 0.79 -3.18 -15.38
C CYS A 63 1.65 -3.21 -16.64
N SER A 64 2.74 -3.97 -16.71
CA SER A 64 3.56 -4.01 -17.93
C SER A 64 2.75 -4.42 -19.17
N ARG A 65 1.97 -5.51 -19.05
CA ARG A 65 1.14 -6.00 -20.14
C ARG A 65 0.01 -5.03 -20.47
N VAL A 66 -0.63 -4.45 -19.44
CA VAL A 66 -1.79 -3.56 -19.60
C VAL A 66 -1.40 -2.19 -20.16
N LEU A 67 -0.24 -1.67 -19.77
CA LEU A 67 0.28 -0.37 -20.20
C LEU A 67 1.16 -0.47 -21.45
N GLY A 68 1.52 -1.69 -21.88
CA GLY A 68 2.39 -1.92 -23.03
C GLY A 68 3.83 -1.42 -22.83
N ILE A 69 4.27 -1.28 -21.58
CA ILE A 69 5.61 -0.81 -21.22
C ILE A 69 6.52 -2.01 -20.99
N ARG A 70 7.72 -1.97 -21.59
CA ARG A 70 8.75 -3.01 -21.49
C ARG A 70 9.71 -2.76 -20.33
N ALA A 71 10.47 -3.79 -19.96
CA ALA A 71 11.55 -3.70 -18.99
C ALA A 71 12.56 -2.58 -19.37
N GLY A 72 13.10 -1.90 -18.35
CA GLY A 72 14.07 -0.81 -18.52
C GLY A 72 13.47 0.57 -18.83
N ALA A 73 12.14 0.71 -18.88
CA ALA A 73 11.50 2.02 -18.94
C ALA A 73 11.65 2.79 -17.62
N ALA A 74 11.85 4.10 -17.73
CA ALA A 74 12.00 4.98 -16.57
C ALA A 74 10.68 5.20 -15.82
N ALA A 75 10.76 5.51 -14.52
CA ALA A 75 9.60 5.77 -13.66
C ALA A 75 8.61 6.78 -14.28
N ALA A 76 9.11 7.87 -14.88
CA ALA A 76 8.26 8.87 -15.53
C ALA A 76 7.39 8.30 -16.68
N GLN A 77 7.90 7.31 -17.41
CA GLN A 77 7.14 6.67 -18.49
C GLN A 77 6.01 5.80 -17.93
N TRP A 78 6.29 5.05 -16.86
CA TRP A 78 5.29 4.28 -16.12
C TRP A 78 4.21 5.18 -15.53
N THR A 79 4.60 6.26 -14.85
CA THR A 79 3.70 7.26 -14.28
C THR A 79 2.78 7.85 -15.35
N ALA A 80 3.34 8.30 -16.48
CA ALA A 80 2.56 8.89 -17.55
C ALA A 80 1.57 7.90 -18.19
N ALA A 81 2.01 6.67 -18.48
CA ALA A 81 1.13 5.66 -19.07
C ALA A 81 0.03 5.22 -18.10
N PHE A 82 0.35 5.08 -16.82
CA PHE A 82 -0.64 4.75 -15.79
C PHE A 82 -1.71 5.83 -15.70
N LEU A 83 -1.32 7.11 -15.58
CA LEU A 83 -2.26 8.23 -15.51
C LEU A 83 -3.09 8.39 -16.79
N ALA A 84 -2.53 8.08 -17.96
CA ALA A 84 -3.26 8.10 -19.23
C ALA A 84 -4.28 6.95 -19.33
N LYS A 85 -3.93 5.76 -18.84
CA LYS A 85 -4.80 4.57 -18.87
C LYS A 85 -5.90 4.63 -17.80
N TYR A 86 -5.55 5.12 -16.61
CA TYR A 86 -6.40 5.22 -15.44
C TYR A 86 -6.52 6.69 -15.02
N PRO A 87 -7.17 7.52 -15.88
CA PRO A 87 -7.43 8.90 -15.52
C PRO A 87 -8.29 8.92 -14.27
N TYR A 88 -8.03 9.88 -13.39
CA TYR A 88 -8.84 10.01 -12.20
C TYR A 88 -10.26 10.44 -12.59
N ARG A 89 -11.26 9.59 -12.32
CA ARG A 89 -12.67 9.95 -12.37
C ARG A 89 -13.24 9.77 -10.97
N ARG A 90 -13.79 10.84 -10.40
CA ARG A 90 -14.56 10.78 -9.14
C ARG A 90 -15.61 9.67 -9.30
N ASN A 91 -15.54 8.64 -8.46
CA ASN A 91 -16.41 7.45 -8.47
C ASN A 91 -16.21 6.46 -9.63
N GLY A 92 -15.08 6.51 -10.34
CA GLY A 92 -14.81 5.65 -11.49
C GLY A 92 -14.40 4.24 -11.09
N GLU A 93 -15.10 3.23 -11.63
CA GLU A 93 -14.69 1.81 -11.60
C GLU A 93 -13.24 1.59 -12.09
N GLU A 94 -12.67 2.56 -12.80
CA GLU A 94 -11.30 2.54 -13.32
C GLU A 94 -10.23 2.47 -12.21
N ALA A 95 -10.45 3.12 -11.06
CA ALA A 95 -9.55 2.99 -9.91
C ALA A 95 -9.59 1.55 -9.34
N LEU A 96 -10.76 0.92 -9.37
CA LEU A 96 -10.97 -0.45 -8.92
C LEU A 96 -10.48 -1.49 -9.93
N ARG A 97 -10.28 -1.10 -11.20
CA ARG A 97 -9.77 -1.91 -12.30
C ARG A 97 -8.31 -1.60 -12.66
N GLN A 98 -7.63 -0.81 -11.82
CA GLN A 98 -6.23 -0.47 -12.03
C GLN A 98 -5.37 -1.74 -11.94
N CYS A 99 -4.32 -1.81 -12.75
CA CYS A 99 -3.28 -2.83 -12.61
C CYS A 99 -2.36 -2.48 -11.43
N SER A 100 -1.62 -3.47 -10.92
CA SER A 100 -0.55 -3.24 -9.95
C SER A 100 0.80 -3.06 -10.64
N LEU A 101 1.65 -2.22 -10.05
CA LEU A 101 3.06 -2.04 -10.41
C LEU A 101 3.95 -2.97 -9.57
N SER A 102 5.12 -3.28 -10.12
CA SER A 102 6.13 -4.11 -9.47
C SER A 102 6.72 -3.44 -8.23
N VAL A 103 7.00 -4.24 -7.21
CA VAL A 103 7.81 -3.87 -6.05
C VAL A 103 9.27 -4.31 -6.18
N HIS A 104 9.60 -5.08 -7.22
CA HIS A 104 10.94 -5.60 -7.50
C HIS A 104 11.66 -4.82 -8.61
N ASP A 105 10.91 -4.12 -9.47
CA ASP A 105 11.46 -3.15 -10.43
C ASP A 105 11.42 -1.74 -9.82
N ALA A 106 12.59 -1.13 -9.65
CA ALA A 106 12.73 0.17 -9.00
C ALA A 106 11.98 1.30 -9.74
N SER A 107 11.93 1.27 -11.07
CA SER A 107 11.23 2.30 -11.86
C SER A 107 9.71 2.18 -11.72
N GLN A 108 9.20 0.96 -11.66
CA GLN A 108 7.78 0.71 -11.40
C GLN A 108 7.40 1.07 -9.96
N PHE A 109 8.22 0.71 -8.98
CA PHE A 109 7.96 1.07 -7.58
C PHE A 109 7.96 2.58 -7.38
N GLU A 110 8.96 3.28 -7.93
CA GLU A 110 9.01 4.75 -7.92
C GLU A 110 7.77 5.35 -8.61
N ALA A 111 7.36 4.82 -9.76
CA ALA A 111 6.16 5.29 -10.45
C ALA A 111 4.88 5.12 -9.61
N ALA A 112 4.77 4.04 -8.83
CA ALA A 112 3.64 3.84 -7.92
C ALA A 112 3.59 4.94 -6.85
N ILE A 113 4.74 5.33 -6.30
CA ILE A 113 4.85 6.44 -5.34
C ILE A 113 4.56 7.80 -5.99
N GLN A 114 5.06 8.03 -7.21
CA GLN A 114 4.80 9.29 -7.94
C GLN A 114 3.30 9.46 -8.25
N VAL A 115 2.63 8.38 -8.66
CA VAL A 115 1.19 8.40 -8.90
C VAL A 115 0.41 8.55 -7.59
N SER A 116 0.81 7.87 -6.50
CA SER A 116 0.09 7.97 -5.22
C SER A 116 0.12 9.38 -4.63
N ALA A 117 1.20 10.13 -4.86
CA ALA A 117 1.27 11.55 -4.50
C ALA A 117 0.18 12.41 -5.17
N THR A 118 -0.41 11.95 -6.27
CA THR A 118 -1.53 12.62 -6.93
C THR A 118 -2.89 12.33 -6.28
N ASN A 119 -3.01 11.27 -5.46
CA ASN A 119 -4.28 10.85 -4.84
C ASN A 119 -4.80 11.89 -3.85
N LEU A 120 -3.92 12.56 -3.11
CA LEU A 120 -4.26 13.60 -2.14
C LEU A 120 -5.11 14.75 -2.72
N LYS A 121 -4.91 15.09 -4.00
CA LYS A 121 -5.63 16.17 -4.68
C LYS A 121 -6.87 15.67 -5.42
N ALA A 122 -6.96 14.37 -5.62
CA ALA A 122 -7.91 13.76 -6.54
C ALA A 122 -9.02 13.03 -5.79
N SER A 123 -8.69 12.26 -4.76
CA SER A 123 -9.54 11.24 -4.14
C SER A 123 -10.00 11.60 -2.73
N ASP A 124 -11.21 11.14 -2.37
CA ASP A 124 -11.67 11.10 -0.98
C ASP A 124 -10.91 10.02 -0.17
N ASP A 125 -10.34 9.04 -0.87
CA ASP A 125 -9.46 8.00 -0.34
C ASP A 125 -8.02 8.25 -0.83
N PRO A 126 -7.19 8.99 -0.06
CA PRO A 126 -5.89 9.48 -0.53
C PRO A 126 -4.78 8.42 -0.50
N TRP A 127 -5.06 7.19 -0.07
CA TRP A 127 -4.05 6.14 0.09
C TRP A 127 -3.79 5.37 -1.22
N ASN A 128 -2.62 4.74 -1.26
CA ASN A 128 -2.29 3.65 -2.16
C ASN A 128 -2.47 2.31 -1.43
N GLU A 129 -2.42 1.19 -2.14
CA GLU A 129 -2.44 -0.13 -1.52
C GLU A 129 -1.16 -0.90 -1.82
N LEU A 130 -0.62 -1.54 -0.78
CA LEU A 130 0.55 -2.42 -0.88
C LEU A 130 0.13 -3.81 -0.43
N ILE A 131 0.28 -4.80 -1.29
CA ILE A 131 -0.02 -6.19 -0.95
C ILE A 131 1.24 -6.82 -0.37
N VAL A 132 1.13 -7.34 0.85
CA VAL A 132 2.19 -8.07 1.55
C VAL A 132 1.90 -9.57 1.57
N LYS A 133 2.94 -10.39 1.62
CA LYS A 133 2.82 -11.83 1.87
C LYS A 133 2.38 -12.06 3.32
N PRO A 134 1.50 -13.03 3.58
CA PRO A 134 1.21 -13.45 4.94
C PRO A 134 2.50 -13.95 5.62
N TRP A 135 2.73 -13.53 6.86
CA TRP A 135 3.80 -14.06 7.73
C TRP A 135 3.21 -14.99 8.80
N GLN A 136 4.02 -15.95 9.23
CA GLN A 136 3.81 -16.73 10.45
C GLN A 136 4.45 -15.99 11.64
N ALA A 137 4.32 -16.55 12.85
CA ALA A 137 4.93 -15.97 14.04
C ALA A 137 6.47 -16.02 14.03
N ALA A 138 7.06 -16.94 13.26
CA ALA A 138 8.50 -17.17 13.23
C ALA A 138 9.28 -16.25 12.27
N ASP A 139 8.56 -15.56 11.38
CA ASP A 139 9.10 -14.82 10.24
C ASP A 139 8.41 -13.45 10.09
N ILE A 140 8.03 -12.82 11.22
CA ILE A 140 7.43 -11.48 11.17
C ILE A 140 8.49 -10.47 10.67
N PRO A 141 8.22 -9.67 9.63
CA PRO A 141 9.12 -8.59 9.21
C PRO A 141 9.32 -7.59 10.35
N GLU A 142 10.51 -7.00 10.46
CA GLU A 142 10.84 -6.10 11.57
C GLU A 142 9.86 -4.91 11.62
N ILE A 143 9.15 -4.78 12.75
CA ILE A 143 8.21 -3.69 13.01
C ILE A 143 8.96 -2.57 13.72
N GLU A 144 9.02 -1.40 13.09
CA GLU A 144 9.65 -0.20 13.64
C GLU A 144 8.76 0.51 14.67
N ALA A 145 7.46 0.58 14.40
CA ALA A 145 6.47 1.16 15.30
C ALA A 145 5.05 0.66 15.02
N PHE A 146 4.16 0.80 16.00
CA PHE A 146 2.73 0.89 15.76
C PHE A 146 2.33 2.36 15.69
N PHE A 147 1.28 2.68 14.94
CA PHE A 147 0.81 4.06 14.85
C PHE A 147 -0.68 4.18 15.08
N TRP A 148 -1.09 5.38 15.48
CA TRP A 148 -2.45 5.89 15.29
C TRP A 148 -2.35 7.28 14.64
N SER A 149 -3.31 7.59 13.77
CA SER A 149 -3.31 8.81 12.99
C SER A 149 -4.57 9.62 13.22
N ALA A 150 -4.49 10.90 12.88
CA ALA A 150 -5.69 11.71 12.74
C ALA A 150 -6.59 11.17 11.61
N ASN A 151 -7.90 11.39 11.72
CA ASN A 151 -8.85 11.19 10.63
C ASN A 151 -8.70 12.29 9.55
N SER A 152 -9.57 12.25 8.52
CA SER A 152 -9.56 13.28 7.47
C SER A 152 -9.87 14.70 7.97
N GLU A 153 -10.45 14.85 9.16
CA GLU A 153 -10.77 16.13 9.81
C GLU A 153 -9.65 16.60 10.75
N GLY A 154 -8.55 15.86 10.88
CA GLY A 154 -7.44 16.20 11.76
C GLY A 154 -7.64 15.77 13.22
N LEU A 155 -8.69 14.99 13.53
CA LEU A 155 -9.03 14.55 14.88
C LEU A 155 -8.40 13.19 15.20
N PHE A 156 -7.87 13.07 16.42
CA PHE A 156 -7.35 11.82 16.98
C PHE A 156 -8.40 11.20 17.92
N TYR A 157 -8.48 9.87 17.93
CA TYR A 157 -9.37 9.13 18.83
C TYR A 157 -8.55 8.25 19.78
N ASP A 158 -8.87 8.31 21.07
CA ASP A 158 -8.20 7.53 22.12
C ASP A 158 -8.34 6.02 21.89
N ASP A 159 -9.47 5.58 21.34
CA ASP A 159 -9.71 4.17 21.00
C ASP A 159 -8.67 3.62 20.02
N ASP A 160 -8.21 4.42 19.05
CA ASP A 160 -7.18 3.99 18.10
C ASP A 160 -5.80 3.92 18.74
N PHE A 161 -5.48 4.87 19.63
CA PHE A 161 -4.27 4.81 20.44
C PHE A 161 -4.26 3.57 21.34
N LEU A 162 -5.35 3.29 22.04
CA LEU A 162 -5.47 2.12 22.91
C LEU A 162 -5.31 0.81 22.11
N LYS A 163 -5.93 0.70 20.95
CA LYS A 163 -5.77 -0.46 20.06
C LYS A 163 -4.34 -0.60 19.54
N ALA A 164 -3.69 0.50 19.13
CA ALA A 164 -2.30 0.48 18.70
C ALA A 164 -1.37 0.01 19.82
N LYS A 165 -1.61 0.46 21.06
CA LYS A 165 -0.88 0.01 22.26
C LYS A 165 -1.09 -1.46 22.57
N GLU A 166 -2.32 -1.98 22.48
CA GLU A 166 -2.58 -3.41 22.67
C GLU A 166 -1.96 -4.28 21.58
N MET A 167 -1.85 -3.78 20.34
CA MET A 167 -1.11 -4.46 19.29
C MET A 167 0.39 -4.48 19.60
N ALA A 168 0.98 -3.33 19.96
CA ALA A 168 2.41 -3.21 20.24
C ALA A 168 2.89 -4.15 21.36
N LYS A 169 2.08 -4.39 22.39
CA LYS A 169 2.39 -5.34 23.48
C LYS A 169 2.67 -6.77 23.02
N LYS A 170 2.19 -7.15 21.82
CA LYS A 170 2.38 -8.50 21.26
C LYS A 170 3.73 -8.67 20.56
N TYR A 171 4.51 -7.58 20.41
CA TYR A 171 5.74 -7.57 19.63
C TYR A 171 6.88 -6.94 20.44
N VAL A 172 8.08 -7.44 20.23
CA VAL A 172 9.34 -6.86 20.69
C VAL A 172 10.24 -6.71 19.48
N SER A 173 11.06 -5.67 19.45
CA SER A 173 12.06 -5.50 18.42
C SER A 173 13.14 -6.59 18.52
N PRO A 174 13.96 -6.81 17.47
CA PRO A 174 15.02 -7.83 17.49
C PRO A 174 16.05 -7.66 18.61
N ASP A 175 16.23 -6.44 19.12
CA ASP A 175 17.10 -6.12 20.28
C ASP A 175 16.39 -6.30 21.64
N GLY A 176 15.19 -6.88 21.66
CA GLY A 176 14.42 -7.18 22.86
C GLY A 176 13.70 -5.98 23.48
N LYS A 177 13.69 -4.82 22.82
CA LYS A 177 13.00 -3.63 23.31
C LYS A 177 11.51 -3.65 22.94
N PRO A 178 10.65 -2.92 23.70
CA PRO A 178 9.27 -2.72 23.29
C PRO A 178 9.19 -1.95 21.97
N VAL A 179 8.32 -2.39 21.06
CA VAL A 179 8.02 -1.63 19.84
C VAL A 179 7.23 -0.35 20.22
N PRO A 180 7.68 0.85 19.80
CA PRO A 180 7.01 2.09 20.16
C PRO A 180 5.65 2.22 19.49
N VAL A 181 4.79 3.05 20.09
CA VAL A 181 3.54 3.51 19.49
C VAL A 181 3.70 5.00 19.18
N VAL A 182 3.53 5.40 17.93
CA VAL A 182 3.75 6.79 17.47
C VAL A 182 2.47 7.45 16.97
N LYS A 183 2.35 8.74 17.28
CA LYS A 183 1.28 9.60 16.80
C LYS A 183 1.65 10.12 15.41
N VAL A 184 0.80 9.90 14.42
CA VAL A 184 1.03 10.35 13.05
C VAL A 184 0.00 11.41 12.65
N ASN A 185 0.47 12.63 12.44
CA ASN A 185 -0.34 13.71 11.87
C ASN A 185 0.00 13.88 10.39
N LEU A 186 -0.80 13.25 9.52
CA LEU A 186 -0.63 13.34 8.06
C LEU A 186 -0.94 14.73 7.50
N HIS A 187 -1.78 15.52 8.18
CA HIS A 187 -2.11 16.89 7.75
C HIS A 187 -0.94 17.85 8.03
N ALA A 188 -0.27 17.68 9.16
CA ALA A 188 0.87 18.50 9.56
C ALA A 188 2.22 17.93 9.10
N ASN A 189 2.25 16.72 8.53
CA ASN A 189 3.47 15.96 8.24
C ASN A 189 4.37 15.81 9.49
N VAL A 190 3.78 15.45 10.63
CA VAL A 190 4.49 15.30 11.91
C VAL A 190 4.32 13.89 12.46
N VAL A 191 5.41 13.31 12.95
CA VAL A 191 5.42 12.08 13.75
C VAL A 191 5.96 12.43 15.14
N SER A 192 5.25 12.01 16.19
CA SER A 192 5.68 12.21 17.58
C SER A 192 5.44 10.97 18.43
N LEU A 193 6.11 10.90 19.57
CA LEU A 193 5.68 10.00 20.64
C LEU A 193 4.32 10.46 21.19
N PRO A 194 3.57 9.56 21.89
CA PRO A 194 2.28 9.88 22.49
C PRO A 194 2.32 11.06 23.45
#